data_AF-A0A8X6XQU1-F1
#
_entry.id   AF-A0A8X6XQU1-F1
#
_cell.length_a   1.000
_cell.length_b   1.000
_cell.length_c   1.000
_cell.angle_alpha   90.00
_cell.angle_beta   90.00
_cell.angle_gamma   90.00
#
_symmetry.space_group_name_H-M   'P 1'
#
loop_
_entity.id
_entity.type
_entity.pdbx_description
1 polymer ?
#
loop_
_entity_poly.entity_id
_entity_poly.type
_entity_poly.pdbx_seq_one_letter_code
_entity_poly.pdbx_strand_id
1 'polypeptide(L)'
;MDYLMLQTDKLLEILRLQSSIADRKLASVVKAPDDVQTRDWGSDVSTLRITYITLVRPVLEYGYQIFQVASTTNLKKLERVQLSAARIITGLRYCCPTDIVLYEADMQPLTMSFEVNSYIGILT
;
A
#
# COMPACT_ATOMS: atom_id res chain seq x y z
N MET A 1 4.36 24.46 23.55
CA MET A 1 4.58 23.02 23.32
C MET A 1 3.35 22.33 22.71
N ASP A 2 2.14 22.86 22.90
CA ASP A 2 0.90 22.20 22.43
C ASP A 2 0.68 22.26 20.91
N TYR A 3 1.17 23.30 20.23
CA TYR A 3 0.95 23.46 18.78
C TYR A 3 1.68 22.40 17.93
N LEU A 4 2.90 22.02 18.33
CA LEU A 4 3.66 20.97 17.66
C LEU A 4 3.05 19.59 17.93
N MET A 5 2.57 19.33 19.16
CA MET A 5 1.89 18.08 19.53
C MET A 5 0.55 17.93 18.79
N LEU A 6 -0.24 19.00 18.70
CA LEU A 6 -1.49 19.00 17.95
C LEU A 6 -1.28 18.81 16.44
N GLN A 7 -0.19 19.34 15.89
CA GLN A 7 0.20 19.15 14.50
C GLN A 7 0.60 17.69 14.23
N THR A 8 1.38 17.08 15.13
CA THR A 8 1.75 15.65 15.00
C THR A 8 0.55 14.73 15.14
N ASP A 9 -0.40 15.03 16.03
CA ASP A 9 -1.61 14.23 16.20
C ASP A 9 -2.51 14.29 14.96
N LYS A 10 -2.68 15.47 14.35
CA LYS A 10 -3.43 15.62 13.09
C LYS A 10 -2.77 14.85 11.94
N LEU A 11 -1.44 14.89 11.83
CA LEU A 11 -0.71 14.13 10.82
C LEU A 11 -0.83 12.63 11.05
N LEU A 12 -0.84 12.19 12.31
CA LEU A 12 -1.03 10.79 12.69
C LEU A 12 -2.46 10.29 12.41
N GLU A 13 -3.46 11.15 12.59
CA GLU A 13 -4.86 10.91 12.21
C GLU A 13 -4.98 10.72 10.68
N ILE A 14 -4.32 11.58 9.90
CA ILE A 14 -4.30 11.47 8.43
C ILE A 14 -3.66 10.15 8.00
N LEU A 15 -2.53 9.74 8.59
CA LEU A 15 -1.91 8.45 8.30
C LEU A 15 -2.84 7.26 8.61
N ARG A 16 -3.55 7.31 9.74
CA ARG A 16 -4.54 6.28 10.12
C ARG A 16 -5.69 6.23 9.12
N LEU A 17 -6.21 7.39 8.72
CA LEU A 17 -7.25 7.50 7.72
C LEU A 17 -6.77 6.99 6.36
N GLN A 18 -5.54 7.30 5.95
CA GLN A 18 -4.93 6.79 4.72
C GLN A 18 -4.82 5.26 4.73
N SER A 19 -4.34 4.66 5.84
CA SER A 19 -4.33 3.20 5.97
C SER A 19 -5.73 2.59 5.94
N SER A 20 -6.70 3.22 6.61
CA SER A 20 -8.10 2.75 6.64
C SER A 20 -8.78 2.87 5.27
N ILE A 21 -8.50 3.94 4.54
CA ILE A 21 -8.99 4.16 3.18
C ILE A 21 -8.35 3.13 2.24
N ALA A 22 -7.03 2.94 2.32
CA ALA A 22 -6.31 1.95 1.52
C ALA A 22 -6.80 0.53 1.80
N ASP A 23 -7.02 0.16 3.06
CA ASP A 23 -7.60 -1.12 3.46
C ASP A 23 -9.03 -1.29 2.95
N ARG A 24 -9.87 -0.24 3.02
CA ARG A 24 -11.22 -0.28 2.45
C ARG A 24 -11.22 -0.39 0.93
N LYS A 25 -10.28 0.27 0.25
CA LYS A 25 -10.10 0.16 -1.20
C LYS A 25 -9.61 -1.24 -1.57
N LEU A 26 -8.62 -1.76 -0.86
CA LEU A 26 -8.16 -3.13 -0.99
C LEU A 26 -9.32 -4.12 -0.76
N ALA A 27 -10.10 -3.92 0.30
CA ALA A 27 -11.28 -4.73 0.57
C ALA A 27 -12.33 -4.60 -0.54
N SER A 28 -12.54 -3.43 -1.15
CA SER A 28 -13.42 -3.31 -2.31
C SER A 28 -12.89 -3.99 -3.57
N VAL A 29 -11.57 -4.14 -3.70
CA VAL A 29 -10.93 -4.95 -4.75
C VAL A 29 -11.11 -6.45 -4.46
N VAL A 30 -11.14 -6.85 -3.18
CA VAL A 30 -11.36 -8.24 -2.74
C VAL A 30 -12.85 -8.62 -2.70
N LYS A 31 -13.74 -7.68 -2.40
CA LYS A 31 -15.19 -7.91 -2.13
C LYS A 31 -16.05 -7.99 -3.40
N ALA A 32 -15.42 -7.88 -4.56
CA ALA A 32 -15.94 -8.48 -5.78
C ALA A 32 -15.08 -9.71 -6.09
N PRO A 33 -15.52 -10.97 -5.88
CA PRO A 33 -16.71 -11.50 -5.22
C PRO A 33 -16.39 -12.36 -3.96
N ASP A 34 -17.40 -12.62 -3.14
CA ASP A 34 -17.41 -13.59 -2.02
C ASP A 34 -17.34 -15.07 -2.49
N ASP A 35 -16.82 -15.32 -3.70
CA ASP A 35 -16.69 -16.66 -4.26
C ASP A 35 -15.25 -17.15 -4.08
N VAL A 36 -15.11 -18.17 -3.24
CA VAL A 36 -13.89 -18.93 -2.99
C VAL A 36 -13.60 -19.80 -4.23
N GLN A 37 -13.45 -19.18 -5.39
CA GLN A 37 -13.01 -19.79 -6.65
C GLN A 37 -12.12 -18.83 -7.44
N THR A 38 -10.96 -18.50 -6.87
CA THR A 38 -9.85 -17.79 -7.53
C THR A 38 -9.14 -18.66 -8.59
N ARG A 39 -9.88 -19.49 -9.34
CA ARG A 39 -9.30 -20.35 -10.38
C ARG A 39 -9.97 -20.22 -11.74
N ASP A 40 -11.24 -19.81 -11.82
CA ASP A 40 -11.99 -19.90 -13.09
C ASP A 40 -12.53 -18.57 -13.65
N TRP A 41 -12.43 -17.44 -12.94
CA TRP A 41 -12.60 -16.12 -13.57
C TRP A 41 -11.23 -15.53 -13.87
N GLY A 42 -10.90 -15.46 -15.16
CA GLY A 42 -9.69 -14.86 -15.72
C GLY A 42 -9.50 -13.36 -15.40
N SER A 43 -9.44 -13.02 -14.12
CA SER A 43 -8.78 -11.81 -13.66
C SER A 43 -7.29 -12.08 -13.80
N ASP A 44 -6.79 -11.78 -15.00
CA ASP A 44 -5.37 -11.87 -15.30
C ASP A 44 -4.57 -11.12 -14.22
N VAL A 45 -3.40 -11.64 -13.85
CA VAL A 45 -2.52 -11.01 -12.85
C VAL A 45 -2.27 -9.54 -13.21
N SER A 46 -2.21 -9.25 -14.52
CA SER A 46 -2.12 -7.89 -15.07
C SER A 46 -3.32 -7.00 -14.69
N THR A 47 -4.55 -7.53 -14.72
CA THR A 47 -5.78 -6.80 -14.38
C THR A 47 -5.79 -6.42 -12.90
N LEU A 48 -5.52 -7.38 -12.01
CA LEU A 48 -5.45 -7.13 -10.57
C LEU A 48 -4.34 -6.11 -10.24
N ARG A 49 -3.20 -6.20 -10.93
CA ARG A 49 -2.11 -5.24 -10.80
C ARG A 49 -2.53 -3.84 -11.25
N ILE A 50 -3.18 -3.71 -12.40
CA ILE A 50 -3.69 -2.44 -12.90
C ILE A 50 -4.72 -1.84 -11.92
N THR A 51 -5.62 -2.65 -11.37
CA THR A 51 -6.59 -2.19 -10.36
C THR A 51 -5.89 -1.68 -9.09
N TYR A 52 -4.84 -2.37 -8.63
CA TYR A 52 -4.03 -1.91 -7.50
C TYR A 52 -3.33 -0.58 -7.81
N ILE A 53 -2.68 -0.46 -8.98
CA ILE A 53 -1.97 0.76 -9.40
C ILE A 53 -2.93 1.93 -9.58
N THR A 54 -4.17 1.70 -10.04
CA THR A 54 -5.13 2.79 -10.32
C THR A 54 -5.90 3.24 -9.07
N LEU A 55 -6.17 2.35 -8.11
CA LEU A 55 -7.03 2.67 -6.96
C LEU A 55 -6.29 2.81 -5.63
N VAL A 56 -5.28 1.97 -5.39
CA VAL A 56 -4.59 1.89 -4.08
C VAL A 56 -3.30 2.69 -4.10
N ARG A 57 -2.52 2.58 -5.18
CA ARG A 57 -1.23 3.25 -5.29
C ARG A 57 -1.31 4.78 -5.19
N PRO A 58 -2.29 5.50 -5.77
CA PRO A 58 -2.38 6.95 -5.64
C PRO A 58 -2.68 7.41 -4.21
N VAL A 59 -3.45 6.61 -3.45
CA VAL A 59 -3.75 6.85 -2.03
C VAL A 59 -2.48 6.75 -1.20
N LEU A 60 -1.62 5.77 -1.50
CA LEU A 60 -0.33 5.61 -0.85
C LEU A 60 0.63 6.75 -1.26
N GLU A 61 0.75 7.04 -2.55
CA GLU A 61 1.70 8.05 -3.06
C GLU A 61 1.37 9.48 -2.62
N TYR A 62 0.10 9.82 -2.43
CA TYR A 62 -0.32 11.15 -1.93
C TYR A 62 0.16 11.43 -0.50
N GLY A 63 0.39 10.38 0.30
CA GLY A 63 0.86 10.50 1.68
C GLY A 63 2.37 10.68 1.84
N TYR A 64 3.16 10.72 0.76
CA TYR A 64 4.62 10.58 0.84
C TYR A 64 5.29 11.61 1.75
N GLN A 65 4.87 12.88 1.70
CA GLN A 65 5.45 13.94 2.53
C GLN A 65 5.25 13.67 4.02
N ILE A 66 4.16 13.00 4.38
CA ILE A 66 3.82 12.67 5.76
C ILE A 66 4.61 11.43 6.21
N PHE A 67 4.90 10.51 5.29
CA PHE A 67 5.64 9.29 5.59
C PHE A 67 7.09 9.54 5.98
N GLN A 68 7.72 10.60 5.46
CA GLN A 68 9.09 10.98 5.87
C GLN A 68 9.19 11.29 7.37
N VAL A 69 8.11 11.77 7.98
CA VAL A 69 8.04 12.13 9.41
C VAL A 69 7.31 11.05 10.22
N ALA A 70 6.79 10.01 9.57
CA ALA A 70 6.00 8.97 10.21
C ALA A 70 6.86 8.01 11.03
N SER A 71 6.33 7.56 12.17
CA SER A 71 6.93 6.47 12.93
C SER A 71 7.04 5.18 12.10
N THR A 72 8.11 4.42 12.32
CA THR A 72 8.33 3.08 11.74
C THR A 72 7.15 2.12 11.95
N THR A 73 6.40 2.29 13.04
CA THR A 73 5.19 1.49 13.33
C THR A 73 4.04 1.75 12.36
N ASN A 74 3.89 3.00 11.90
CA ASN A 74 2.88 3.38 10.91
C ASN A 74 3.34 3.01 9.50
N LEU A 75 4.64 3.10 9.20
CA LEU A 75 5.21 2.60 7.93
C LEU A 75 4.96 1.10 7.76
N LYS A 76 5.18 0.30 8.81
CA LYS A 76 4.85 -1.14 8.82
C LYS A 76 3.37 -1.46 8.59
N LYS A 77 2.45 -0.53 8.89
CA LYS A 77 1.02 -0.72 8.56
C LYS A 77 0.80 -0.59 7.06
N LEU A 78 1.39 0.43 6.44
CA LEU A 78 1.31 0.66 5.00
C LEU A 78 1.94 -0.49 4.20
N GLU A 79 3.10 -0.98 4.64
CA GLU A 79 3.73 -2.17 4.04
C GLU A 79 2.83 -3.41 4.12
N ARG A 80 2.10 -3.61 5.22
CA ARG A 80 1.15 -4.71 5.33
C ARG A 80 0.00 -4.61 4.33
N VAL A 81 -0.49 -3.39 4.03
CA VAL A 81 -1.52 -3.19 3.01
C VAL A 81 -0.99 -3.57 1.63
N GLN A 82 0.20 -3.09 1.26
CA GLN A 82 0.83 -3.43 -0.01
C GLN A 82 1.09 -4.94 -0.13
N LEU A 83 1.57 -5.58 0.95
CA LEU A 83 1.83 -7.02 0.93
C LEU A 83 0.56 -7.84 0.83
N SER A 84 -0.52 -7.40 1.48
CA SER A 84 -1.83 -8.01 1.29
C SER A 84 -2.26 -7.93 -0.18
N ALA A 85 -2.11 -6.76 -0.82
CA ALA A 85 -2.39 -6.58 -2.24
C ALA A 85 -1.53 -7.49 -3.13
N ALA A 86 -0.22 -7.53 -2.90
CA ALA A 86 0.71 -8.34 -3.67
C ALA A 86 0.38 -9.84 -3.56
N ARG A 87 -0.05 -10.31 -2.38
CA ARG A 87 -0.51 -11.70 -2.20
C ARG A 87 -1.81 -11.99 -2.93
N ILE A 88 -2.74 -11.04 -2.98
CA ILE A 88 -3.99 -11.18 -3.74
C ILE A 88 -3.68 -11.26 -5.25
N ILE A 89 -2.78 -10.41 -5.75
CA ILE A 89 -2.38 -10.38 -7.16
C ILE A 89 -1.65 -11.66 -7.58
N THR A 90 -0.73 -12.15 -6.76
CA THR A 90 0.10 -13.32 -7.06
C THR A 90 -0.54 -14.65 -6.67
N GLY A 91 -1.58 -14.63 -5.83
CA GLY A 91 -2.17 -15.83 -5.24
C GLY A 91 -1.24 -16.60 -4.29
N LEU A 92 -0.12 -16.00 -3.88
CA LEU A 92 0.89 -16.67 -3.06
C LEU A 92 0.46 -16.80 -1.60
N ARG A 93 0.74 -17.98 -1.01
CA ARG A 93 0.39 -18.30 0.38
C ARG A 93 1.18 -17.47 1.38
N TYR A 94 0.62 -17.29 2.57
CA TYR A 94 1.22 -16.51 3.66
C TYR A 94 2.63 -17.01 4.08
N CYS A 95 2.93 -18.29 3.87
CA CYS A 95 4.25 -18.87 4.14
C CYS A 95 5.35 -18.38 3.20
N CYS A 96 5.00 -17.80 2.04
CA CYS A 96 5.98 -17.27 1.10
C CYS A 96 6.64 -16.02 1.70
N PRO A 97 7.99 -15.91 1.61
CA PRO A 97 8.70 -14.74 2.09
C PRO A 97 8.28 -13.50 1.30
N THR A 98 8.24 -12.38 2.01
CA THR A 98 7.81 -11.06 1.54
C THR A 98 8.47 -10.65 0.23
N ASP A 99 9.78 -10.87 0.11
CA ASP A 99 10.56 -10.41 -1.03
C ASP A 99 10.17 -11.14 -2.32
N ILE A 100 9.89 -12.45 -2.24
CA ILE A 100 9.43 -13.24 -3.38
C ILE A 100 8.04 -12.78 -3.82
N VAL A 101 7.16 -12.48 -2.87
CA VAL A 101 5.80 -12.00 -3.17
C VAL A 101 5.85 -10.65 -3.89
N LEU A 102 6.72 -9.74 -3.45
CA LEU A 102 6.89 -8.44 -4.09
C LEU A 102 7.52 -8.56 -5.48
N TYR A 103 8.53 -9.43 -5.63
CA TYR A 103 9.16 -9.72 -6.92
C TYR A 103 8.15 -10.27 -7.93
N GLU A 104 7.37 -11.28 -7.54
CA GLU A 104 6.37 -11.90 -8.42
C GLU A 104 5.23 -10.93 -8.76
N ALA A 105 4.87 -10.04 -7.84
CA ALA A 105 3.88 -9.00 -8.07
C ALA A 105 4.39 -7.83 -8.93
N ASP A 106 5.68 -7.84 -9.30
CA ASP A 106 6.38 -6.73 -9.96
C ASP A 106 6.14 -5.40 -9.22
N MET A 107 6.34 -5.44 -7.89
CA MET A 107 6.18 -4.32 -6.97
C MET A 107 7.46 -4.05 -6.20
N GLN A 108 7.81 -2.78 -6.07
CA GLN A 108 8.90 -2.33 -5.20
C GLN A 108 8.40 -2.06 -3.77
N PRO A 109 9.24 -2.22 -2.74
CA PRO A 109 8.92 -1.79 -1.38
C PRO A 109 8.54 -0.30 -1.33
N LEU A 110 7.52 0.03 -0.53
CA LEU A 110 7.08 1.41 -0.31
C LEU A 110 8.22 2.33 0.14
N THR A 111 9.05 1.87 1.08
CA THR A 111 10.21 2.61 1.60
C THR A 111 11.17 3.05 0.49
N MET A 112 11.54 2.12 -0.40
CA MET A 112 12.42 2.40 -1.52
C MET A 112 11.77 3.36 -2.54
N SER A 113 10.46 3.24 -2.75
CA SER A 113 9.71 4.16 -3.63
C SER A 113 9.68 5.60 -3.08
N PHE A 114 9.62 5.77 -1.76
CA PHE A 114 9.63 7.10 -1.12
C PHE A 114 11.01 7.77 -1.19
N GLU A 115 12.09 7.00 -1.06
CA GLU A 115 13.44 7.52 -1.22
C GLU A 115 13.63 8.10 -2.62
N VAL A 116 13.31 7.32 -3.66
CA VAL A 116 13.42 7.76 -5.06
C VAL A 116 12.62 9.05 -5.32
N ASN A 117 11.38 9.14 -4.84
CA ASN A 117 10.56 10.34 -5.00
C ASN A 117 11.09 11.54 -4.19
N SER A 118 11.70 11.29 -3.03
CA SER A 118 12.38 12.35 -2.26
C SER A 118 13.57 12.91 -3.02
N TYR A 119 14.37 12.08 -3.69
CA TYR A 119 15.50 12.55 -4.50
C TYR A 119 15.04 13.34 -5.73
N ILE A 120 13.97 12.89 -6.40
CA ILE A 120 13.42 13.59 -7.56
C ILE A 120 12.85 14.97 -7.18
N GLY A 121 12.13 15.07 -6.05
CA GLY A 121 11.53 16.33 -5.60
C GLY A 121 12.52 17.40 -5.12
N ILE A 122 13.78 17.05 -4.89
CA ILE A 122 14.86 18.01 -4.56
C ILE A 122 15.54 18.56 -5.83
N LEU A 123 15.43 17.83 -6.96
CA LEU A 123 16.05 18.17 -8.24
C LEU A 123 15.11 18.92 -9.21
N THR A 124 13.88 19.22 -8.79
CA THR A 124 12.88 20.01 -9.56
C THR A 124 12.61 21.33 -8.86
#